data_AF-A0A3P7M7T2-F1
#
_entry.id   AF-A0A3P7M7T2-F1
#
_cell.length_a   1.000
_cell.length_b   1.000
_cell.length_c   1.000
_cell.angle_alpha   90.00
_cell.angle_beta   90.00
_cell.angle_gamma   90.00
#
_symmetry.space_group_name_H-M   'P 1'
#
loop_
_entity.id
_entity.type
_entity.pdbx_description
1 polymer ?
#
loop_
_entity_poly.entity_id
_entity_poly.type
_entity_poly.pdbx_seq_one_letter_code
_entity_poly.pdbx_strand_id
1 'polypeptide(L)'
;MMEALENQNYAPSEPAIPTRSPQSSVRKSISHQNLASSSKNTGGIPPRTHASTKRNEKSSVPFKLKSASSLRSITSNSSSIASVSRRGKCVQNVEALLKNPECSLNQAMQKFDAEDWNEKLCAIEMITALAELSPRVIADNIHPVIMKLLNECKNLRSTVSRAAISSFAVLFENLKTIMDSKIEKICSVLMQKAGDVSNAFIRDDATVALETMIKYVSPGRSLNALVAAGTKSKSNTVRACCANLMVKLLERVGPVNAISGVEFPRFVTSLLLFARDANVAVRQTGKYGIRLLSQNNELFDDAIRKNLSENERENLCEILETINRRGLEESSIGASSLSLGSIRRSGSLRRSANNGRNAPTVSQGAQQELSNIRNNLIASEWEQRIKGLKEFSEMVMRNDRVALSDTKVLGAFVGRTSDINFKVSVAAMETLISILPTLSPHFSNGTSLKTVLYQLINSLMSHLASRSEGHRQHAKLCFEEITKYI
;
A
#
# COMPACT_ATOMS: atom_id res chain seq x y z
N MET A 1 1.94 2.19 69.56
CA MET A 1 0.73 2.53 70.34
C MET A 1 -0.22 3.21 69.35
N MET A 2 -1.41 2.69 69.05
CA MET A 2 -2.60 2.53 69.95
C MET A 2 -3.09 3.93 70.39
N GLU A 3 -4.36 4.34 70.22
CA GLU A 3 -5.64 3.75 69.74
C GLU A 3 -6.34 4.74 68.75
N ALA A 4 -7.32 4.47 67.88
CA ALA A 4 -8.63 3.77 67.98
C ALA A 4 -9.61 4.44 69.00
N LEU A 5 -10.94 4.53 68.88
CA LEU A 5 -12.03 4.43 67.87
C LEU A 5 -13.13 5.42 68.39
N GLU A 6 -14.14 5.95 67.67
CA GLU A 6 -15.35 5.38 67.04
C GLU A 6 -15.98 6.51 66.16
N ASN A 7 -16.48 6.30 64.94
CA ASN A 7 -17.69 5.59 64.50
C ASN A 7 -19.05 6.10 65.06
N GLN A 8 -19.81 6.86 64.24
CA GLN A 8 -21.15 6.40 63.81
C GLN A 8 -21.71 7.14 62.57
N ASN A 9 -22.46 6.35 61.79
CA ASN A 9 -23.06 6.63 60.48
C ASN A 9 -23.96 7.87 60.40
N TYR A 10 -23.93 8.56 59.23
CA TYR A 10 -25.17 8.97 58.55
C TYR A 10 -24.95 9.03 57.02
N ALA A 11 -25.99 8.68 56.25
CA ALA A 11 -25.89 8.43 54.81
C ALA A 11 -26.00 9.71 53.94
N PRO A 12 -25.33 9.78 52.77
CA PRO A 12 -25.54 10.84 51.79
C PRO A 12 -26.83 10.61 50.98
N SER A 13 -27.68 11.63 50.91
CA SER A 13 -28.97 11.58 50.20
C SER A 13 -28.82 11.76 48.69
N GLU A 14 -29.55 10.95 47.90
CA GLU A 14 -29.73 11.18 46.46
C GLU A 14 -30.53 12.46 46.17
N PRO A 15 -30.26 13.12 45.02
CA PRO A 15 -31.26 13.90 44.31
C PRO A 15 -31.64 13.25 42.96
N ALA A 16 -32.81 12.61 42.97
CA ALA A 16 -33.80 12.44 41.88
C ALA A 16 -33.35 12.37 40.40
N ILE A 17 -33.58 11.21 39.81
CA ILE A 17 -33.64 10.96 38.35
C ILE A 17 -34.87 11.63 37.72
N PRO A 18 -34.74 12.40 36.62
CA PRO A 18 -35.87 12.77 35.77
C PRO A 18 -36.21 11.65 34.78
N THR A 19 -37.36 11.01 34.97
CA THR A 19 -37.91 9.98 34.06
C THR A 19 -38.28 10.59 32.71
N ARG A 20 -37.78 10.02 31.60
CA ARG A 20 -38.36 10.25 30.27
C ARG A 20 -38.41 8.95 29.47
N SER A 21 -39.63 8.61 29.02
CA SER A 21 -39.96 7.38 28.29
C SER A 21 -39.47 7.39 26.84
N PRO A 22 -39.29 6.21 26.20
CA PRO A 22 -38.68 6.11 24.87
C PRO A 22 -39.69 6.45 23.76
N GLN A 23 -39.36 7.41 22.91
CA GLN A 23 -40.04 7.62 21.64
C GLN A 23 -39.21 7.11 20.46
N SER A 24 -39.87 6.39 19.56
CA SER A 24 -39.29 5.70 18.41
C SER A 24 -38.88 6.68 17.30
N SER A 25 -37.60 6.71 16.95
CA SER A 25 -37.09 7.46 15.80
C SER A 25 -37.05 6.56 14.55
N VAL A 26 -38.09 6.62 13.74
CA VAL A 26 -38.18 5.94 12.44
C VAL A 26 -37.15 6.51 11.48
N ARG A 27 -36.26 5.66 10.94
CA ARG A 27 -35.40 6.03 9.81
C ARG A 27 -36.26 6.24 8.56
N LYS A 28 -36.49 7.49 8.16
CA LYS A 28 -37.08 7.81 6.85
C LYS A 28 -36.01 7.75 5.76
N SER A 29 -36.10 6.74 4.91
CA SER A 29 -35.44 6.72 3.61
C SER A 29 -35.99 7.86 2.75
N ILE A 30 -35.12 8.66 2.12
CA ILE A 30 -35.53 9.64 1.09
C ILE A 30 -35.10 9.11 -0.26
N SER A 31 -36.09 8.55 -0.96
CA SER A 31 -36.05 8.27 -2.40
C SER A 31 -36.48 9.51 -3.17
N HIS A 32 -35.73 9.92 -4.19
CA HIS A 32 -36.24 10.82 -5.23
C HIS A 32 -36.12 10.15 -6.60
N GLN A 33 -37.26 9.71 -7.13
CA GLN A 33 -37.46 9.58 -8.56
C GLN A 33 -38.29 10.77 -9.06
N ASN A 34 -37.90 11.28 -10.22
CA ASN A 34 -38.72 11.89 -11.27
C ASN A 34 -39.91 12.80 -10.90
N LEU A 35 -39.85 14.05 -11.39
CA LEU A 35 -41.02 14.68 -11.98
C LEU A 35 -40.59 15.61 -13.12
N ALA A 36 -41.30 15.53 -14.25
CA ALA A 36 -41.06 16.29 -15.46
C ALA A 36 -42.22 17.26 -15.73
N SER A 37 -41.93 18.40 -16.35
CA SER A 37 -42.86 19.23 -17.15
C SER A 37 -42.13 20.49 -17.64
N SER A 38 -42.56 21.22 -18.67
CA SER A 38 -43.22 20.85 -19.95
C SER A 38 -43.27 22.12 -20.80
N SER A 39 -42.91 22.07 -22.10
CA SER A 39 -43.35 23.07 -23.08
C SER A 39 -43.34 22.48 -24.50
N LYS A 40 -44.16 23.06 -25.40
CA LYS A 40 -44.77 22.38 -26.55
C LYS A 40 -44.33 22.93 -27.93
N ASN A 41 -44.39 22.04 -28.94
CA ASN A 41 -44.66 22.26 -30.38
C ASN A 41 -43.73 23.23 -31.17
N THR A 42 -43.45 23.06 -32.48
CA THR A 42 -43.88 22.13 -33.56
C THR A 42 -42.66 21.39 -34.16
N GLY A 43 -42.73 20.47 -35.14
CA GLY A 43 -43.87 19.80 -35.80
C GLY A 43 -43.84 19.88 -37.35
N GLY A 44 -43.26 18.87 -38.03
CA GLY A 44 -43.19 18.78 -39.50
C GLY A 44 -42.45 17.52 -40.02
N ILE A 45 -43.17 16.67 -40.77
CA ILE A 45 -42.72 15.52 -41.60
C ILE A 45 -43.03 15.92 -43.09
N PRO A 46 -42.68 15.24 -44.22
CA PRO A 46 -42.14 13.88 -44.41
C PRO A 46 -41.08 13.78 -45.59
N PRO A 47 -40.95 12.71 -46.45
CA PRO A 47 -39.62 12.15 -46.78
C PRO A 47 -39.35 11.84 -48.30
N ARG A 48 -38.24 11.16 -48.61
CA ARG A 48 -37.95 10.30 -49.81
C ARG A 48 -36.56 9.65 -49.60
N THR A 49 -36.25 8.36 -49.70
CA THR A 49 -36.65 7.16 -50.49
C THR A 49 -35.96 6.96 -51.86
N HIS A 50 -35.39 5.75 -52.02
CA HIS A 50 -34.89 5.06 -53.24
C HIS A 50 -33.57 5.54 -53.91
N ALA A 51 -32.77 4.70 -54.59
CA ALA A 51 -32.57 3.23 -54.53
C ALA A 51 -31.34 2.77 -55.37
N SER A 52 -30.76 1.60 -55.01
CA SER A 52 -30.20 0.53 -55.87
C SER A 52 -29.13 0.79 -56.97
N THR A 53 -28.07 -0.04 -56.97
CA THR A 53 -27.73 -0.92 -58.12
C THR A 53 -26.85 -2.13 -57.72
N LYS A 54 -26.78 -3.17 -58.57
CA LYS A 54 -26.26 -4.54 -58.30
C LYS A 54 -25.06 -4.94 -59.19
N ARG A 55 -24.30 -5.98 -58.78
CA ARG A 55 -23.81 -7.18 -59.56
C ARG A 55 -22.96 -8.10 -58.63
N ASN A 56 -23.29 -9.38 -58.42
CA ASN A 56 -22.86 -10.64 -59.11
C ASN A 56 -21.32 -10.86 -59.13
N GLU A 57 -20.74 -12.07 -58.90
CA GLU A 57 -21.26 -13.46 -58.89
C GLU A 57 -20.38 -14.47 -58.09
N LYS A 58 -20.94 -15.65 -57.69
CA LYS A 58 -20.40 -17.05 -57.51
C LYS A 58 -18.89 -17.33 -57.23
N SER A 59 -18.42 -18.38 -56.52
CA SER A 59 -19.00 -19.61 -55.91
C SER A 59 -17.99 -20.37 -54.99
N SER A 60 -18.47 -21.42 -54.29
CA SER A 60 -17.75 -22.59 -53.71
C SER A 60 -17.05 -22.53 -52.33
N VAL A 61 -17.40 -23.51 -51.47
CA VAL A 61 -16.81 -23.96 -50.18
C VAL A 61 -15.65 -24.97 -50.45
N PRO A 62 -14.79 -25.46 -49.50
CA PRO A 62 -15.04 -25.69 -48.06
C PRO A 62 -13.89 -25.47 -47.03
N PHE A 63 -14.26 -25.57 -45.73
CA PHE A 63 -13.48 -26.02 -44.55
C PHE A 63 -11.93 -25.89 -44.51
N LYS A 64 -11.41 -25.15 -43.51
CA LYS A 64 -10.64 -25.72 -42.37
C LYS A 64 -10.26 -24.68 -41.29
N LEU A 65 -10.19 -25.13 -40.04
CA LEU A 65 -9.53 -24.40 -38.95
C LEU A 65 -8.01 -24.31 -39.23
N LYS A 66 -7.36 -23.23 -38.76
CA LYS A 66 -5.96 -23.27 -38.33
C LYS A 66 -5.63 -22.11 -37.38
N SER A 67 -5.05 -22.46 -36.24
CA SER A 67 -4.34 -21.53 -35.37
C SER A 67 -3.12 -20.94 -36.08
N ALA A 68 -2.77 -19.70 -35.75
CA ALA A 68 -1.44 -19.16 -36.03
C ALA A 68 -1.01 -18.22 -34.89
N SER A 69 -0.14 -18.73 -34.03
CA SER A 69 0.74 -17.90 -33.22
C SER A 69 1.66 -17.09 -34.15
N SER A 70 1.90 -15.83 -33.83
CA SER A 70 2.99 -15.08 -34.46
C SER A 70 3.71 -14.22 -33.42
N LEU A 71 4.92 -14.64 -33.10
CA LEU A 71 5.85 -13.90 -32.26
C LEU A 71 6.30 -12.65 -33.02
N ARG A 72 6.24 -11.48 -32.38
CA ARG A 72 7.16 -10.38 -32.70
C ARG A 72 8.04 -10.10 -31.50
N SER A 73 9.34 -10.26 -31.71
CA SER A 73 10.38 -9.76 -30.84
C SER A 73 10.23 -8.24 -30.69
N ILE A 74 10.35 -7.75 -29.46
CA ILE A 74 10.62 -6.34 -29.20
C ILE A 74 11.94 -6.30 -28.42
N THR A 75 12.90 -5.66 -29.04
CA THR A 75 14.22 -5.37 -28.49
C THR A 75 14.07 -4.52 -27.23
N SER A 76 14.81 -4.89 -26.18
CA SER A 76 15.02 -4.03 -25.02
C SER A 76 15.85 -2.80 -25.42
N ASN A 77 15.35 -1.60 -25.14
CA ASN A 77 16.15 -0.60 -24.40
C ASN A 77 15.37 0.65 -23.94
N SER A 78 15.75 1.11 -22.75
CA SER A 78 15.72 2.50 -22.27
C SER A 78 14.44 3.33 -22.45
N SER A 79 13.58 3.36 -21.43
CA SER A 79 12.55 4.41 -21.26
C SER A 79 12.60 5.11 -19.88
N SER A 80 13.64 4.86 -19.08
CA SER A 80 13.80 5.41 -17.72
C SER A 80 14.15 6.91 -17.66
N ILE A 81 14.39 7.56 -18.82
CA ILE A 81 14.72 9.00 -18.91
C ILE A 81 13.53 9.80 -19.49
N ALA A 82 12.61 9.17 -20.22
CA ALA A 82 11.53 9.83 -20.95
C ALA A 82 10.39 10.39 -20.05
N SER A 83 10.32 9.99 -18.78
CA SER A 83 9.31 10.50 -17.83
C SER A 83 9.60 11.92 -17.32
N VAL A 84 10.83 12.42 -17.46
CA VAL A 84 11.23 13.79 -17.08
C VAL A 84 10.70 14.84 -18.06
N SER A 85 10.42 14.44 -19.31
CA SER A 85 10.05 15.34 -20.42
C SER A 85 8.62 15.91 -20.37
N ARG A 86 7.91 15.81 -19.24
CA ARG A 86 6.63 16.52 -18.99
C ARG A 86 6.72 17.63 -17.94
N ARG A 87 7.94 17.97 -17.50
CA ARG A 87 8.25 19.18 -16.73
C ARG A 87 8.22 20.38 -17.68
N GLY A 88 7.39 21.41 -17.44
CA GLY A 88 7.44 22.66 -18.20
C GLY A 88 6.23 22.99 -19.10
N LYS A 89 5.01 23.06 -18.52
CA LYS A 89 3.95 23.91 -19.10
C LYS A 89 3.79 25.24 -18.38
N CYS A 90 4.06 25.32 -17.06
CA CYS A 90 3.97 26.60 -16.35
C CYS A 90 5.29 27.37 -16.35
N VAL A 91 6.41 26.70 -16.09
CA VAL A 91 7.75 27.32 -16.08
C VAL A 91 8.33 27.38 -17.50
N GLN A 92 7.67 28.15 -18.39
CA GLN A 92 8.20 28.42 -19.74
C GLN A 92 9.27 29.54 -19.75
N ASN A 93 9.43 30.28 -18.65
CA ASN A 93 10.37 31.38 -18.54
C ASN A 93 11.30 31.21 -17.32
N VAL A 94 12.23 30.25 -17.43
CA VAL A 94 13.32 30.03 -16.46
C VAL A 94 14.19 31.28 -16.29
N GLU A 95 14.33 32.09 -17.36
CA GLU A 95 15.09 33.33 -17.34
C GLU A 95 14.46 34.40 -16.43
N ALA A 96 13.12 34.46 -16.35
CA ALA A 96 12.41 35.32 -15.41
C ALA A 96 12.61 34.90 -13.94
N LEU A 97 12.64 33.58 -13.66
CA LEU A 97 12.94 33.06 -12.32
C LEU A 97 14.34 33.49 -11.85
N LEU A 98 15.32 33.47 -12.76
CA LEU A 98 16.70 33.88 -12.45
C LEU A 98 16.84 35.40 -12.31
N LYS A 99 16.10 36.19 -13.09
CA LYS A 99 16.16 37.66 -13.04
C LYS A 99 15.53 38.25 -11.76
N ASN A 100 14.43 37.69 -11.26
CA ASN A 100 13.73 38.20 -10.08
C ASN A 100 13.12 37.06 -9.21
N PRO A 101 13.94 36.25 -8.53
CA PRO A 101 13.46 35.05 -7.82
C PRO A 101 12.48 35.34 -6.68
N GLU A 102 12.61 36.47 -5.97
CA GLU A 102 11.67 36.89 -4.92
C GLU A 102 10.28 37.24 -5.48
N CYS A 103 10.23 37.93 -6.63
CA CYS A 103 8.98 38.25 -7.31
C CYS A 103 8.27 36.95 -7.76
N SER A 104 9.03 36.00 -8.32
CA SER A 104 8.51 34.68 -8.68
C SER A 104 8.06 33.86 -7.47
N LEU A 105 8.74 33.94 -6.32
CA LEU A 105 8.26 33.33 -5.09
C LEU A 105 6.92 33.94 -4.67
N ASN A 106 6.80 35.26 -4.63
CA ASN A 106 5.55 35.95 -4.27
C ASN A 106 4.39 35.57 -5.22
N GLN A 107 4.66 35.48 -6.53
CA GLN A 107 3.70 34.98 -7.51
C GLN A 107 3.28 33.53 -7.24
N ALA A 108 4.21 32.63 -6.92
CA ALA A 108 3.89 31.25 -6.56
C ALA A 108 3.05 31.19 -5.27
N MET A 109 3.38 32.02 -4.26
CA MET A 109 2.63 32.11 -3.01
C MET A 109 1.18 32.57 -3.21
N GLN A 110 0.93 33.51 -4.13
CA GLN A 110 -0.41 33.91 -4.55
C GLN A 110 -1.15 32.78 -5.28
N LYS A 111 -0.48 32.09 -6.21
CA LYS A 111 -1.08 30.99 -6.99
C LYS A 111 -1.52 29.78 -6.13
N PHE A 112 -0.94 29.58 -4.94
CA PHE A 112 -1.45 28.59 -3.98
C PHE A 112 -2.85 28.88 -3.46
N ASP A 113 -3.30 30.14 -3.46
CA ASP A 113 -4.61 30.56 -2.94
C ASP A 113 -5.70 30.59 -4.01
N ALA A 114 -5.37 30.33 -5.27
CA ALA A 114 -6.36 30.13 -6.33
C ALA A 114 -7.19 28.86 -6.11
N GLU A 115 -8.48 28.88 -6.45
CA GLU A 115 -9.32 27.67 -6.42
C GLU A 115 -8.94 26.67 -7.52
N ASP A 116 -8.41 27.15 -8.65
CA ASP A 116 -8.00 26.29 -9.75
C ASP A 116 -6.77 25.44 -9.37
N TRP A 117 -6.91 24.15 -9.64
CA TRP A 117 -5.88 23.15 -9.38
C TRP A 117 -4.67 23.30 -10.32
N ASN A 118 -4.86 23.85 -11.51
CA ASN A 118 -3.76 24.08 -12.45
C ASN A 118 -2.88 25.26 -12.00
N GLU A 119 -3.49 26.31 -11.44
CA GLU A 119 -2.78 27.40 -10.76
C GLU A 119 -1.98 26.91 -9.54
N LYS A 120 -2.56 26.04 -8.70
CA LYS A 120 -1.83 25.38 -7.61
C LYS A 120 -0.68 24.48 -8.10
N LEU A 121 -0.86 23.76 -9.22
CA LEU A 121 0.20 22.95 -9.82
C LEU A 121 1.35 23.84 -10.36
N CYS A 122 1.00 24.94 -11.03
CA CYS A 122 1.92 26.01 -11.41
C CYS A 122 2.75 26.52 -10.23
N ALA A 123 2.11 26.82 -9.09
CA ALA A 123 2.79 27.27 -7.88
C ALA A 123 3.85 26.25 -7.39
N ILE A 124 3.49 24.96 -7.38
CA ILE A 124 4.39 23.88 -6.98
C ILE A 124 5.56 23.73 -7.97
N GLU A 125 5.33 23.82 -9.28
CA GLU A 125 6.39 23.81 -10.29
C GLU A 125 7.37 24.99 -10.09
N MET A 126 6.85 26.19 -9.80
CA MET A 126 7.66 27.38 -9.53
C MET A 126 8.49 27.25 -8.25
N ILE A 127 7.91 26.77 -7.15
CA ILE A 127 8.66 26.51 -5.90
C ILE A 127 9.76 25.47 -6.12
N THR A 128 9.47 24.42 -6.90
CA THR A 128 10.45 23.37 -7.24
C THR A 128 11.63 23.95 -8.02
N ALA A 129 11.35 24.75 -9.06
CA ALA A 129 12.39 25.41 -9.85
C ALA A 129 13.19 26.45 -9.04
N LEU A 130 12.54 27.21 -8.15
CA LEU A 130 13.23 28.14 -7.25
C LEU A 130 14.13 27.43 -6.23
N ALA A 131 13.75 26.24 -5.76
CA ALA A 131 14.62 25.43 -4.90
C ALA A 131 15.86 24.91 -5.65
N GLU A 132 15.74 24.54 -6.93
CA GLU A 132 16.86 24.09 -7.78
C GLU A 132 17.77 25.28 -8.19
N LEU A 133 17.21 26.45 -8.52
CA LEU A 133 17.94 27.58 -9.13
C LEU A 133 18.39 28.66 -8.14
N SER A 134 17.59 28.92 -7.10
CA SER A 134 17.77 30.04 -6.16
C SER A 134 17.42 29.64 -4.72
N PRO A 135 18.05 28.58 -4.15
CA PRO A 135 17.65 27.98 -2.87
C PRO A 135 17.64 28.97 -1.69
N ARG A 136 18.44 30.04 -1.71
CA ARG A 136 18.45 31.08 -0.67
C ARG A 136 17.06 31.73 -0.50
N VAL A 137 16.40 32.09 -1.59
CA VAL A 137 15.07 32.76 -1.54
C VAL A 137 14.01 31.85 -0.90
N ILE A 138 14.10 30.54 -1.11
CA ILE A 138 13.25 29.55 -0.43
C ILE A 138 13.68 29.35 1.03
N ALA A 139 14.97 29.39 1.36
CA ALA A 139 15.47 29.29 2.73
C ALA A 139 14.99 30.46 3.61
N ASP A 140 15.10 31.69 3.10
CA ASP A 140 14.69 32.91 3.80
C ASP A 140 13.17 32.94 4.05
N ASN A 141 12.40 32.30 3.17
CA ASN A 141 10.93 32.21 3.22
C ASN A 141 10.41 30.80 3.55
N ILE A 142 11.22 29.96 4.20
CA ILE A 142 10.97 28.52 4.31
C ILE A 142 9.63 28.21 4.98
N HIS A 143 9.27 28.88 6.09
CA HIS A 143 8.09 28.48 6.85
C HIS A 143 6.76 28.66 6.07
N PRO A 144 6.46 29.82 5.45
CA PRO A 144 5.29 29.97 4.57
C PRO A 144 5.22 28.93 3.44
N VAL A 145 6.34 28.69 2.73
CA VAL A 145 6.41 27.73 1.61
C VAL A 145 6.05 26.32 2.08
N ILE A 146 6.66 25.85 3.17
CA ILE A 146 6.35 24.53 3.75
C ILE A 146 4.88 24.45 4.17
N MET A 147 4.28 25.50 4.75
CA MET A 147 2.86 25.45 5.14
C MET A 147 1.91 25.34 3.94
N LYS A 148 2.15 26.06 2.84
CA LYS A 148 1.36 25.92 1.60
C LYS A 148 1.51 24.52 1.01
N LEU A 149 2.74 24.00 0.88
CA LEU A 149 2.99 22.64 0.36
C LEU A 149 2.34 21.54 1.21
N LEU A 150 2.39 21.65 2.55
CA LEU A 150 1.73 20.69 3.45
C LEU A 150 0.19 20.72 3.35
N ASN A 151 -0.40 21.87 3.00
CA ASN A 151 -1.81 21.95 2.66
C ASN A 151 -2.11 21.17 1.37
N GLU A 152 -1.32 21.40 0.33
CA GLU A 152 -1.53 20.76 -0.97
C GLU A 152 -1.25 19.25 -0.97
N CYS A 153 -0.40 18.73 -0.07
CA CYS A 153 -0.31 17.28 0.18
C CYS A 153 -1.66 16.64 0.53
N LYS A 154 -2.63 17.39 1.07
CA LYS A 154 -3.98 16.92 1.40
C LYS A 154 -5.02 17.19 0.30
N ASN A 155 -4.64 17.80 -0.82
CA ASN A 155 -5.56 18.15 -1.91
C ASN A 155 -6.29 16.90 -2.45
N LEU A 156 -7.60 17.02 -2.67
CA LEU A 156 -8.46 15.94 -3.19
C LEU A 156 -8.06 15.51 -4.60
N ARG A 157 -7.51 16.42 -5.40
CA ARG A 157 -6.98 16.10 -6.73
C ARG A 157 -5.58 15.50 -6.59
N SER A 158 -5.50 14.20 -6.85
CA SER A 158 -4.27 13.40 -6.69
C SER A 158 -3.07 13.94 -7.48
N THR A 159 -3.25 14.63 -8.61
CA THR A 159 -2.13 15.26 -9.34
C THR A 159 -1.47 16.38 -8.54
N VAL A 160 -2.24 17.23 -7.85
CA VAL A 160 -1.72 18.32 -7.00
C VAL A 160 -1.10 17.75 -5.73
N SER A 161 -1.77 16.80 -5.08
CA SER A 161 -1.25 16.11 -3.88
C SER A 161 0.08 15.42 -4.14
N ARG A 162 0.21 14.70 -5.26
CA ARG A 162 1.47 14.08 -5.69
C ARG A 162 2.56 15.11 -6.01
N ALA A 163 2.25 16.16 -6.75
CA ALA A 163 3.21 17.22 -7.06
C ALA A 163 3.76 17.88 -5.77
N ALA A 164 2.88 18.18 -4.80
CA ALA A 164 3.29 18.74 -3.51
C ALA A 164 4.20 17.77 -2.73
N ILE A 165 3.88 16.48 -2.71
CA ILE A 165 4.72 15.43 -2.11
C ILE A 165 6.10 15.37 -2.78
N SER A 166 6.16 15.31 -4.12
CA SER A 166 7.41 15.24 -4.86
C SER A 166 8.27 16.50 -4.71
N SER A 167 7.65 17.69 -4.54
CA SER A 167 8.39 18.93 -4.30
C SER A 167 9.21 18.89 -3.00
N PHE A 168 8.73 18.19 -1.95
CA PHE A 168 9.51 18.03 -0.72
C PHE A 168 10.83 17.29 -0.96
N ALA A 169 10.88 16.30 -1.86
CA ALA A 169 12.12 15.63 -2.22
C ALA A 169 13.15 16.63 -2.77
N VAL A 170 12.73 17.50 -3.69
CA VAL A 170 13.58 18.55 -4.29
C VAL A 170 14.01 19.59 -3.25
N LEU A 171 13.12 19.96 -2.32
CA LEU A 171 13.46 20.85 -1.21
C LEU A 171 14.51 20.21 -0.27
N PHE A 172 14.37 18.92 0.09
CA PHE A 172 15.38 18.23 0.90
C PHE A 172 16.74 18.16 0.20
N GLU A 173 16.76 17.90 -1.12
CA GLU A 173 17.98 17.80 -1.91
C GLU A 173 18.75 19.11 -2.04
N ASN A 174 18.05 20.23 -2.24
CA ASN A 174 18.67 21.53 -2.46
C ASN A 174 18.89 22.35 -1.18
N LEU A 175 17.98 22.28 -0.20
CA LEU A 175 18.07 23.04 1.06
C LEU A 175 18.76 22.26 2.19
N LYS A 176 18.80 20.92 2.11
CA LYS A 176 19.54 20.04 3.02
C LYS A 176 19.25 20.34 4.49
N THR A 177 20.27 20.66 5.29
CA THR A 177 20.15 20.91 6.73
C THR A 177 19.36 22.17 7.11
N ILE A 178 19.11 23.09 6.18
CA ILE A 178 18.20 24.24 6.41
C ILE A 178 16.78 23.72 6.74
N MET A 179 16.40 22.56 6.19
CA MET A 179 15.11 21.92 6.43
C MET A 179 14.97 21.35 7.85
N ASP A 180 16.07 21.14 8.59
CA ASP A 180 16.10 20.49 9.92
C ASP A 180 15.06 21.08 10.89
N SER A 181 14.82 22.39 10.83
CA SER A 181 13.86 23.10 11.68
C SER A 181 12.38 22.87 11.34
N LYS A 182 12.08 22.21 10.21
CA LYS A 182 10.71 22.01 9.68
C LYS A 182 10.37 20.53 9.44
N ILE A 183 11.36 19.62 9.42
CA ILE A 183 11.16 18.23 9.01
C ILE A 183 10.15 17.44 9.85
N GLU A 184 9.97 17.73 11.15
CA GLU A 184 9.08 16.92 12.00
C GLU A 184 7.63 16.92 11.48
N LYS A 185 7.12 18.11 11.13
CA LYS A 185 5.77 18.26 10.57
C LYS A 185 5.66 17.68 9.15
N ILE A 186 6.73 17.80 8.35
CA ILE A 186 6.78 17.28 6.98
C ILE A 186 6.81 15.74 7.01
N CYS A 187 7.72 15.16 7.79
CA CYS A 187 7.84 13.73 8.03
C CYS A 187 6.52 13.16 8.55
N SER A 188 5.85 13.82 9.49
CA SER A 188 4.52 13.39 9.97
C SER A 188 3.49 13.27 8.84
N VAL A 189 3.35 14.30 7.98
CA VAL A 189 2.40 14.27 6.86
C VAL A 189 2.78 13.25 5.79
N LEU A 190 4.07 13.20 5.40
CA LEU A 190 4.56 12.24 4.41
C LEU A 190 4.45 10.80 4.91
N MET A 191 4.72 10.53 6.19
CA MET A 191 4.61 9.21 6.81
C MET A 191 3.16 8.69 6.79
N GLN A 192 2.16 9.56 7.03
CA GLN A 192 0.75 9.16 6.87
C GLN A 192 0.40 8.86 5.41
N LYS A 193 0.98 9.59 4.44
CA LYS A 193 0.79 9.34 3.00
C LYS A 193 1.48 8.06 2.53
N ALA A 194 2.68 7.75 3.05
CA ALA A 194 3.36 6.48 2.84
C ALA A 194 2.65 5.30 3.54
N GLY A 195 1.89 5.57 4.60
CA GLY A 195 1.02 4.61 5.25
C GLY A 195 -0.29 4.30 4.51
N ASP A 196 -0.71 5.13 3.55
CA ASP A 196 -1.99 4.98 2.86
C ASP A 196 -1.97 3.77 1.92
N VAL A 197 -2.81 2.77 2.24
CA VAL A 197 -2.98 1.56 1.42
C VAL A 197 -3.84 1.81 0.19
N SER A 198 -4.72 2.81 0.21
CA SER A 198 -5.71 3.06 -0.86
C SER A 198 -5.11 3.68 -2.11
N ASN A 199 -4.00 4.42 -1.99
CA ASN A 199 -3.39 5.16 -3.09
C ASN A 199 -1.91 4.78 -3.30
N ALA A 200 -1.64 3.69 -4.03
CA ALA A 200 -0.28 3.20 -4.28
C ALA A 200 0.67 4.31 -4.77
N PHE A 201 0.30 5.04 -5.82
CA PHE A 201 1.13 6.12 -6.39
C PHE A 201 1.44 7.27 -5.41
N ILE A 202 0.56 7.54 -4.45
CA ILE A 202 0.78 8.58 -3.43
C ILE A 202 1.74 8.06 -2.36
N ARG A 203 1.59 6.79 -1.96
CA ARG A 203 2.50 6.13 -1.03
C ARG A 203 3.91 6.03 -1.60
N ASP A 204 4.04 5.66 -2.87
CA ASP A 204 5.35 5.47 -3.52
C ASP A 204 6.09 6.82 -3.60
N ASP A 205 5.43 7.88 -4.08
CA ASP A 205 6.00 9.25 -4.10
C ASP A 205 6.35 9.75 -2.68
N ALA A 206 5.51 9.48 -1.67
CA ALA A 206 5.77 9.87 -0.29
C ALA A 206 6.94 9.10 0.34
N THR A 207 7.10 7.83 -0.02
CA THR A 207 8.24 7.00 0.39
C THR A 207 9.53 7.53 -0.22
N VAL A 208 9.53 7.85 -1.53
CA VAL A 208 10.67 8.50 -2.20
C VAL A 208 11.04 9.81 -1.51
N ALA A 209 10.07 10.68 -1.19
CA ALA A 209 10.33 11.94 -0.49
C ALA A 209 10.93 11.74 0.92
N LEU A 210 10.49 10.72 1.68
CA LEU A 210 11.06 10.36 2.97
C LEU A 210 12.47 9.77 2.86
N GLU A 211 12.77 9.01 1.81
CA GLU A 211 14.12 8.52 1.53
C GLU A 211 15.06 9.65 1.11
N THR A 212 14.58 10.62 0.33
CA THR A 212 15.33 11.84 -0.01
C THR A 212 15.60 12.70 1.23
N MET A 213 14.64 12.81 2.16
CA MET A 213 14.86 13.41 3.48
C MET A 213 16.03 12.74 4.20
N ILE A 214 15.99 11.40 4.33
CA ILE A 214 17.02 10.60 4.98
C ILE A 214 18.39 10.74 4.31
N LYS A 215 18.46 11.01 3.01
CA LYS A 215 19.72 11.21 2.27
C LYS A 215 20.41 12.56 2.54
N TYR A 216 19.63 13.63 2.77
CA TYR A 216 20.17 15.01 2.72
C TYR A 216 20.02 15.83 4.01
N VAL A 217 19.08 15.47 4.89
CA VAL A 217 18.84 16.14 6.18
C VAL A 217 19.80 15.62 7.25
N SER A 218 19.98 16.32 8.36
CA SER A 218 20.85 15.84 9.46
C SER A 218 20.37 14.50 10.04
N PRO A 219 21.25 13.51 10.30
CA PRO A 219 20.84 12.18 10.76
C PRO A 219 20.05 12.16 12.07
N GLY A 220 20.53 12.83 13.13
CA GLY A 220 19.80 12.88 14.42
C GLY A 220 18.45 13.58 14.32
N ARG A 221 18.33 14.63 13.50
CA ARG A 221 17.06 15.28 13.19
C ARG A 221 16.11 14.32 12.48
N SER A 222 16.62 13.59 11.48
CA SER A 222 15.86 12.59 10.72
C SER A 222 15.36 11.46 11.63
N LEU A 223 16.20 10.95 12.54
CA LEU A 223 15.80 9.93 13.52
C LEU A 223 14.68 10.42 14.42
N ASN A 224 14.83 11.62 15.01
CA ASN A 224 13.82 12.17 15.90
C ASN A 224 12.47 12.41 15.20
N ALA A 225 12.48 12.91 13.96
CA ALA A 225 11.29 13.08 13.13
C ALA A 225 10.62 11.73 12.77
N LEU A 226 11.40 10.71 12.38
CA LEU A 226 10.89 9.36 12.11
C LEU A 226 10.23 8.76 13.36
N VAL A 227 10.91 8.83 14.52
CA VAL A 227 10.40 8.28 15.78
C VAL A 227 9.08 8.95 16.17
N ALA A 228 9.00 10.28 16.09
CA ALA A 228 7.79 11.03 16.39
C ALA A 228 6.63 10.73 15.43
N ALA A 229 6.92 10.53 14.13
CA ALA A 229 5.90 10.30 13.11
C ALA A 229 5.36 8.87 13.06
N GLY A 230 6.21 7.86 13.27
CA GLY A 230 5.91 6.48 12.87
C GLY A 230 5.82 5.45 13.99
N THR A 231 6.71 5.48 15.00
CA THR A 231 6.91 4.35 15.93
C THR A 231 5.65 3.89 16.67
N LYS A 232 4.85 4.84 17.17
CA LYS A 232 3.62 4.59 17.94
C LYS A 232 2.33 4.68 17.10
N SER A 233 2.44 4.63 15.77
CA SER A 233 1.27 4.73 14.89
C SER A 233 0.35 3.51 15.02
N LYS A 234 -0.97 3.73 14.99
CA LYS A 234 -1.96 2.64 14.97
C LYS A 234 -1.87 1.81 13.68
N SER A 235 -1.49 2.44 12.56
CA SER A 235 -1.36 1.74 11.27
C SER A 235 -0.07 0.91 11.20
N ASN A 236 -0.21 -0.37 10.84
CA ASN A 236 0.94 -1.27 10.69
C ASN A 236 1.80 -0.92 9.46
N THR A 237 1.24 -0.33 8.41
CA THR A 237 1.98 0.13 7.22
C THR A 237 2.85 1.34 7.52
N VAL A 238 2.35 2.26 8.36
CA VAL A 238 3.14 3.38 8.88
C VAL A 238 4.31 2.87 9.71
N ARG A 239 4.08 1.92 10.63
CA ARG A 239 5.17 1.34 11.45
C ARG A 239 6.20 0.59 10.60
N ALA A 240 5.77 -0.14 9.58
CA ALA A 240 6.66 -0.82 8.63
C ALA A 240 7.50 0.17 7.79
N CYS A 241 6.87 1.21 7.25
CA CYS A 241 7.56 2.29 6.55
C CYS A 241 8.60 2.96 7.45
N CYS A 242 8.21 3.35 8.68
CA CYS A 242 9.10 3.95 9.66
C CYS A 242 10.28 3.05 10.04
N ALA A 243 10.06 1.75 10.25
CA ALA A 243 11.12 0.81 10.56
C ALA A 243 12.13 0.69 9.40
N ASN A 244 11.65 0.56 8.15
CA ASN A 244 12.50 0.46 6.96
C ASN A 244 13.32 1.75 6.75
N LEU A 245 12.68 2.91 6.93
CA LEU A 245 13.33 4.22 6.84
C LEU A 245 14.40 4.40 7.93
N MET A 246 14.15 3.94 9.15
CA MET A 246 15.13 4.01 10.23
C MET A 246 16.33 3.06 10.02
N VAL A 247 16.10 1.90 9.39
CA VAL A 247 17.18 1.02 8.91
C VAL A 247 18.01 1.71 7.81
N LYS A 248 17.38 2.33 6.80
CA LYS A 248 18.09 3.12 5.77
C LYS A 248 18.92 4.27 6.35
N LEU A 249 18.42 4.91 7.43
CA LEU A 249 19.16 5.92 8.17
C LEU A 249 20.37 5.34 8.92
N LEU A 250 20.21 4.17 9.55
CA LEU A 250 21.30 3.43 10.19
C LEU A 250 22.38 3.01 9.18
N GLU A 251 21.98 2.52 8.00
CA GLU A 251 22.88 2.20 6.88
C GLU A 251 23.63 3.44 6.38
N ARG A 252 22.96 4.60 6.25
CA ARG A 252 23.60 5.88 5.86
C ARG A 252 24.63 6.34 6.89
N VAL A 253 24.34 6.21 8.19
CA VAL A 253 25.26 6.62 9.27
C VAL A 253 26.42 5.62 9.40
N GLY A 254 26.16 4.33 9.18
CA GLY A 254 27.07 3.22 9.46
C GLY A 254 26.94 2.74 10.91
N PRO A 255 26.90 1.41 11.18
CA PRO A 255 26.70 0.89 12.52
C PRO A 255 27.69 1.40 13.57
N VAL A 256 28.98 1.48 13.25
CA VAL A 256 30.03 1.96 14.17
C VAL A 256 29.75 3.41 14.61
N ASN A 257 29.46 4.30 13.67
CA ASN A 257 29.13 5.69 13.96
C ASN A 257 27.80 5.83 14.71
N ALA A 258 26.83 4.97 14.43
CA ALA A 258 25.55 4.95 15.12
C ALA A 258 25.68 4.47 16.58
N ILE A 259 26.63 3.57 16.86
CA ILE A 259 26.99 3.10 18.22
C ILE A 259 27.75 4.18 19.00
N SER A 260 28.71 4.84 18.37
CA SER A 260 29.53 5.90 19.00
C SER A 260 28.80 7.25 19.12
N GLY A 261 27.66 7.42 18.44
CA GLY A 261 26.91 8.68 18.40
C GLY A 261 25.92 8.85 19.56
N VAL A 262 25.64 10.10 19.93
CA VAL A 262 24.65 10.48 20.97
C VAL A 262 23.23 9.97 20.71
N GLU A 263 22.92 9.62 19.45
CA GLU A 263 21.62 9.07 19.03
C GLU A 263 21.50 7.55 19.23
N PHE A 264 22.58 6.85 19.64
CA PHE A 264 22.58 5.40 19.88
C PHE A 264 21.41 4.90 20.75
N PRO A 265 21.09 5.52 21.92
CA PRO A 265 20.01 5.02 22.77
C PRO A 265 18.66 5.12 22.03
N ARG A 266 18.50 6.16 21.20
CA ARG A 266 17.28 6.40 20.42
C ARG A 266 17.12 5.43 19.25
N PHE A 267 18.22 5.02 18.61
CA PHE A 267 18.21 3.92 17.64
C PHE A 267 17.80 2.60 18.31
N VAL A 268 18.49 2.19 19.38
CA VAL A 268 18.24 0.89 20.02
C VAL A 268 16.82 0.77 20.57
N THR A 269 16.35 1.76 21.33
CA THR A 269 14.99 1.75 21.90
C THR A 269 13.90 1.69 20.83
N SER A 270 14.08 2.40 19.72
CA SER A 270 13.14 2.39 18.60
C SER A 270 13.17 1.07 17.82
N LEU A 271 14.36 0.49 17.61
CA LEU A 271 14.53 -0.81 16.96
C LEU A 271 13.96 -1.95 17.81
N LEU A 272 14.17 -1.89 19.13
CA LEU A 272 13.64 -2.85 20.11
C LEU A 272 12.10 -2.82 20.13
N LEU A 273 11.50 -1.63 20.07
CA LEU A 273 10.05 -1.47 19.92
C LEU A 273 9.53 -2.13 18.62
N PHE A 274 10.21 -1.93 17.49
CA PHE A 274 9.83 -2.58 16.24
C PHE A 274 10.03 -4.10 16.27
N ALA A 275 11.13 -4.60 16.87
CA ALA A 275 11.42 -6.03 17.00
C ALA A 275 10.34 -6.81 17.79
N ARG A 276 9.55 -6.10 18.61
CA ARG A 276 8.44 -6.62 19.42
C ARG A 276 7.04 -6.26 18.87
N ASP A 277 6.94 -5.64 17.69
CA ASP A 277 5.65 -5.25 17.08
C ASP A 277 4.68 -6.43 16.90
N ALA A 278 3.37 -6.18 16.84
CA ALA A 278 2.39 -7.23 16.51
C ALA A 278 2.49 -7.72 15.05
N ASN A 279 2.94 -6.88 14.12
CA ASN A 279 3.10 -7.22 12.70
C ASN A 279 4.46 -7.89 12.41
N VAL A 280 4.43 -9.01 11.68
CA VAL A 280 5.63 -9.82 11.38
C VAL A 280 6.69 -9.02 10.61
N ALA A 281 6.31 -8.26 9.58
CA ALA A 281 7.26 -7.52 8.75
C ALA A 281 8.00 -6.46 9.57
N VAL A 282 7.27 -5.70 10.39
CA VAL A 282 7.85 -4.70 11.31
C VAL A 282 8.84 -5.36 12.28
N ARG A 283 8.50 -6.53 12.84
CA ARG A 283 9.41 -7.31 13.70
C ARG A 283 10.70 -7.71 12.99
N GLN A 284 10.64 -8.18 11.75
CA GLN A 284 11.85 -8.58 11.04
C GLN A 284 12.73 -7.37 10.70
N THR A 285 12.15 -6.24 10.27
CA THR A 285 12.93 -5.01 10.05
C THR A 285 13.58 -4.51 11.34
N GLY A 286 12.87 -4.50 12.47
CA GLY A 286 13.43 -4.12 13.77
C GLY A 286 14.60 -5.04 14.19
N LYS A 287 14.44 -6.35 14.04
CA LYS A 287 15.50 -7.34 14.28
C LYS A 287 16.69 -7.20 13.35
N TYR A 288 16.45 -6.87 12.07
CA TYR A 288 17.52 -6.61 11.11
C TYR A 288 18.36 -5.39 11.52
N GLY A 289 17.73 -4.28 11.92
CA GLY A 289 18.46 -3.12 12.43
C GLY A 289 19.25 -3.40 13.73
N ILE A 290 18.73 -4.25 14.62
CA ILE A 290 19.50 -4.73 15.79
C ILE A 290 20.71 -5.56 15.34
N ARG A 291 20.53 -6.50 14.40
CA ARG A 291 21.60 -7.32 13.81
C ARG A 291 22.66 -6.47 13.09
N LEU A 292 22.29 -5.32 12.52
CA LEU A 292 23.25 -4.36 11.94
C LEU A 292 24.11 -3.67 13.01
N LEU A 293 23.52 -3.27 14.14
CA LEU A 293 24.28 -2.70 15.26
C LEU A 293 25.17 -3.75 15.94
N SER A 294 24.65 -4.95 16.17
CA SER A 294 25.37 -6.04 16.87
C SER A 294 26.42 -6.76 16.01
N GLN A 295 26.96 -6.13 14.96
CA GLN A 295 28.04 -6.71 14.16
C GLN A 295 29.41 -6.58 14.85
N ASN A 296 29.60 -5.53 15.65
CA ASN A 296 30.84 -5.24 16.36
C ASN A 296 30.61 -5.39 17.87
N ASN A 297 30.59 -6.64 18.35
CA ASN A 297 30.17 -7.02 19.71
C ASN A 297 30.81 -6.15 20.80
N GLU A 298 32.14 -5.98 20.79
CA GLU A 298 32.85 -5.23 21.84
C GLU A 298 32.35 -3.79 21.98
N LEU A 299 32.29 -3.02 20.88
CA LEU A 299 31.82 -1.63 20.88
C LEU A 299 30.32 -1.54 21.22
N PHE A 300 29.53 -2.49 20.72
CA PHE A 300 28.09 -2.54 20.94
C PHE A 300 27.76 -2.81 22.41
N ASP A 301 28.39 -3.81 23.02
CA ASP A 301 28.20 -4.17 24.43
C ASP A 301 28.64 -3.04 25.37
N ASP A 302 29.73 -2.35 25.02
CA ASP A 302 30.23 -1.21 25.78
C ASP A 302 29.28 -0.01 25.73
N ALA A 303 28.73 0.28 24.54
CA ALA A 303 27.72 1.31 24.36
C ALA A 303 26.40 0.95 25.06
N ILE A 304 25.98 -0.32 25.03
CA ILE A 304 24.80 -0.82 25.75
C ILE A 304 24.96 -0.58 27.26
N ARG A 305 26.09 -1.00 27.84
CA ARG A 305 26.37 -0.82 29.28
C ARG A 305 26.34 0.65 29.72
N LYS A 306 26.80 1.56 28.86
CA LYS A 306 26.92 3.00 29.15
C LYS A 306 25.61 3.78 28.99
N ASN A 307 24.67 3.32 28.16
CA ASN A 307 23.57 4.15 27.66
C ASN A 307 22.14 3.61 27.91
N LEU A 308 21.97 2.34 28.26
CA LEU A 308 20.65 1.69 28.38
C LEU A 308 20.36 1.28 29.82
N SER A 309 19.08 1.34 30.21
CA SER A 309 18.63 0.81 31.50
C SER A 309 18.69 -0.72 31.56
N GLU A 310 18.71 -1.30 32.75
CA GLU A 310 18.80 -2.77 32.93
C GLU A 310 17.63 -3.50 32.24
N ASN A 311 16.40 -2.98 32.38
CA ASN A 311 15.25 -3.53 31.66
C ASN A 311 15.41 -3.44 30.13
N GLU A 312 15.96 -2.35 29.57
CA GLU A 312 16.19 -2.27 28.12
C GLU A 312 17.27 -3.26 27.65
N ARG A 313 18.30 -3.50 28.48
CA ARG A 313 19.33 -4.52 28.26
C ARG A 313 18.74 -5.93 28.24
N GLU A 314 17.98 -6.32 29.27
CA GLU A 314 17.31 -7.63 29.34
C GLU A 314 16.44 -7.90 28.11
N ASN A 315 15.60 -6.93 27.74
CA ASN A 315 14.74 -7.02 26.56
C ASN A 315 15.53 -7.08 25.25
N LEU A 316 16.69 -6.43 25.16
CA LEU A 316 17.59 -6.50 24.00
C LEU A 316 18.27 -7.88 23.91
N CYS A 317 18.72 -8.44 25.03
CA CYS A 317 19.29 -9.79 25.11
C CYS A 317 18.28 -10.86 24.65
N GLU A 318 17.01 -10.81 25.10
CA GLU A 318 15.93 -11.71 24.65
C GLU A 318 15.77 -11.71 23.11
N ILE A 319 15.88 -10.52 22.51
CA ILE A 319 15.76 -10.32 21.07
C ILE A 319 17.02 -10.81 20.34
N LEU A 320 18.23 -10.54 20.86
CA LEU A 320 19.50 -11.01 20.30
C LEU A 320 19.59 -12.54 20.33
N GLU A 321 19.23 -13.20 21.43
CA GLU A 321 19.11 -14.66 21.48
C GLU A 321 18.14 -15.19 20.43
N THR A 322 17.01 -14.50 20.24
CA THR A 322 16.01 -14.88 19.24
C THR A 322 16.47 -14.65 17.80
N ILE A 323 17.40 -13.71 17.57
CA ILE A 323 18.07 -13.51 16.28
C ILE A 323 19.11 -14.63 16.08
N ASN A 324 19.99 -14.87 17.05
CA ASN A 324 21.07 -15.87 16.95
C ASN A 324 20.54 -17.30 16.78
N ARG A 325 19.49 -17.67 17.53
CA ARG A 325 18.80 -18.96 17.39
C ARG A 325 18.20 -19.17 16.00
N ARG A 326 17.82 -18.10 15.29
CA ARG A 326 17.34 -18.16 13.90
C ARG A 326 18.47 -18.09 12.88
N GLY A 327 19.58 -17.42 13.20
CA GLY A 327 20.77 -17.35 12.35
C GLY A 327 21.42 -18.73 12.12
N LEU A 328 21.22 -19.68 13.04
CA LEU A 328 21.59 -21.09 12.85
C LEU A 328 20.60 -21.91 11.99
N GLU A 329 19.42 -21.37 11.65
CA GLU A 329 18.37 -22.05 10.88
C GLU A 329 18.22 -21.51 9.44
N GLU A 330 19.01 -20.52 9.01
CA GLU A 330 18.95 -19.90 7.66
C GLU A 330 19.51 -20.80 6.53
N SER A 331 19.17 -22.09 6.55
CA SER A 331 19.28 -23.01 5.39
C SER A 331 18.06 -23.93 5.22
N SER A 332 17.06 -23.91 6.11
CA SER A 332 15.80 -24.63 5.86
C SER A 332 14.62 -24.11 6.69
N ILE A 333 13.42 -24.21 6.11
CA ILE A 333 12.09 -24.04 6.73
C ILE A 333 11.64 -22.59 6.97
N GLY A 334 10.76 -22.12 6.07
CA GLY A 334 9.97 -20.92 6.30
C GLY A 334 8.87 -21.12 7.35
N ALA A 335 8.98 -20.41 8.47
CA ALA A 335 7.87 -19.92 9.29
C ALA A 335 6.79 -20.94 9.75
N SER A 336 7.14 -21.80 10.70
CA SER A 336 6.15 -22.36 11.63
C SER A 336 5.51 -21.23 12.46
N SER A 337 4.18 -21.09 12.38
CA SER A 337 3.41 -20.13 13.17
C SER A 337 2.23 -20.80 13.90
N LEU A 338 2.51 -21.68 14.86
CA LEU A 338 1.55 -22.08 15.89
C LEU A 338 2.28 -22.40 17.21
N SER A 339 2.08 -21.54 18.21
CA SER A 339 2.26 -21.84 19.63
C SER A 339 1.52 -20.77 20.43
N LEU A 340 0.22 -21.00 20.66
CA LEU A 340 -0.54 -20.29 21.69
C LEU A 340 -0.73 -21.26 22.86
N GLY A 341 -0.61 -20.74 24.08
CA GLY A 341 -0.40 -21.54 25.27
C GLY A 341 -1.55 -22.46 25.69
N SER A 342 -1.15 -23.56 26.32
CA SER A 342 -1.93 -24.45 27.17
C SER A 342 -3.03 -23.75 27.98
N ILE A 343 -4.29 -24.18 27.79
CA ILE A 343 -5.30 -24.17 28.85
C ILE A 343 -5.84 -25.61 28.98
N ARG A 344 -5.40 -26.31 30.02
CA ARG A 344 -6.01 -27.58 30.42
C ARG A 344 -7.36 -27.30 31.09
N ARG A 345 -8.46 -27.78 30.51
CA ARG A 345 -9.65 -28.18 31.29
C ARG A 345 -10.18 -29.52 30.78
N SER A 346 -10.27 -30.47 31.71
CA SER A 346 -10.90 -31.77 31.49
C SER A 346 -12.41 -31.62 31.30
N GLY A 347 -13.03 -32.39 30.41
CA GLY A 347 -14.43 -32.17 30.05
C GLY A 347 -15.02 -33.17 29.06
N SER A 348 -15.27 -34.39 29.56
CA SER A 348 -16.32 -35.35 29.16
C SER A 348 -16.81 -35.47 27.70
N LEU A 349 -16.75 -36.71 27.23
CA LEU A 349 -17.61 -37.33 26.21
C LEU A 349 -18.93 -36.61 25.87
N ARG A 350 -19.13 -36.32 24.59
CA ARG A 350 -20.44 -36.52 23.95
C ARG A 350 -20.27 -36.89 22.47
N ARG A 351 -20.53 -38.17 22.17
CA ARG A 351 -20.82 -38.63 20.80
C ARG A 351 -22.02 -37.83 20.28
N SER A 352 -21.89 -37.25 19.09
CA SER A 352 -23.04 -36.91 18.26
C SER A 352 -22.75 -37.42 16.85
N ALA A 353 -23.31 -38.59 16.54
CA ALA A 353 -23.35 -39.08 15.18
C ALA A 353 -24.56 -38.44 14.50
N ASN A 354 -24.35 -37.79 13.35
CA ASN A 354 -25.36 -37.88 12.29
C ASN A 354 -24.78 -37.63 10.88
N ASN A 355 -25.08 -38.59 10.01
CA ASN A 355 -24.99 -38.65 8.55
C ASN A 355 -24.50 -37.42 7.75
N GLY A 356 -23.38 -37.63 7.07
CA GLY A 356 -23.42 -37.84 5.61
C GLY A 356 -23.58 -36.63 4.70
N ARG A 357 -22.45 -36.15 4.15
CA ARG A 357 -22.30 -35.76 2.73
C ARG A 357 -20.83 -35.59 2.36
N ASN A 358 -20.38 -36.46 1.45
CA ASN A 358 -19.09 -36.52 0.76
C ASN A 358 -18.25 -35.23 0.77
N ALA A 359 -17.33 -35.10 1.72
CA ALA A 359 -16.14 -34.27 1.53
C ALA A 359 -15.14 -35.09 0.71
N PRO A 360 -14.62 -34.61 -0.43
CA PRO A 360 -13.60 -35.33 -1.17
C PRO A 360 -12.31 -35.32 -0.36
N THR A 361 -11.86 -36.49 0.09
CA THR A 361 -10.54 -36.66 0.72
C THR A 361 -9.47 -36.34 -0.32
N VAL A 362 -8.97 -35.10 -0.31
CA VAL A 362 -7.90 -34.66 -1.23
C VAL A 362 -6.66 -35.50 -0.95
N SER A 363 -6.16 -36.20 -1.98
CA SER A 363 -4.95 -37.01 -1.87
C SER A 363 -3.75 -36.16 -1.41
N GLN A 364 -2.89 -36.74 -0.57
CA GLN A 364 -1.68 -36.06 -0.05
C GLN A 364 -0.81 -35.49 -1.18
N GLY A 365 -0.70 -36.19 -2.32
CA GLY A 365 0.03 -35.70 -3.50
C GLY A 365 -0.55 -34.41 -4.08
N ALA A 366 -1.87 -34.29 -4.14
CA ALA A 366 -2.54 -33.08 -4.63
C ALA A 366 -2.45 -31.91 -3.64
N GLN A 367 -2.44 -32.19 -2.32
CA GLN A 367 -2.15 -31.16 -1.31
C GLN A 367 -0.72 -30.63 -1.42
N GLN A 368 0.26 -31.50 -1.71
CA GLN A 368 1.64 -31.08 -1.95
C GLN A 368 1.76 -30.27 -3.25
N GLU A 369 1.08 -30.67 -4.33
CA GLU A 369 1.06 -29.91 -5.58
C GLU A 369 0.48 -28.49 -5.38
N LEU A 370 -0.65 -28.38 -4.67
CA LEU A 370 -1.24 -27.08 -4.28
C LEU A 370 -0.29 -26.24 -3.42
N SER A 371 0.43 -26.84 -2.48
CA SER A 371 1.43 -26.14 -1.66
C SER A 371 2.59 -25.61 -2.51
N ASN A 372 3.07 -26.38 -3.49
CA ASN A 372 4.11 -25.98 -4.43
C ASN A 372 3.64 -24.83 -5.33
N ILE A 373 2.43 -24.93 -5.89
CA ILE A 373 1.78 -23.86 -6.67
C ILE A 373 1.69 -22.58 -5.86
N ARG A 374 1.21 -22.66 -4.60
CA ARG A 374 1.13 -21.51 -3.69
C ARG A 374 2.50 -20.87 -3.46
N ASN A 375 3.55 -21.66 -3.26
CA ASN A 375 4.91 -21.16 -3.04
C ASN A 375 5.43 -20.43 -4.29
N ASN A 376 5.24 -21.00 -5.49
CA ASN A 376 5.61 -20.37 -6.76
C ASN A 376 4.82 -19.05 -6.98
N LEU A 377 3.52 -19.02 -6.67
CA LEU A 377 2.70 -17.81 -6.74
C LEU A 377 3.18 -16.70 -5.79
N ILE A 378 3.73 -17.00 -4.62
CA ILE A 378 4.21 -15.98 -3.66
C ILE A 378 5.71 -15.67 -3.75
N ALA A 379 6.45 -16.31 -4.67
CA ALA A 379 7.89 -16.14 -4.83
C ALA A 379 8.32 -14.69 -5.12
N SER A 380 9.54 -14.33 -4.69
CA SER A 380 10.18 -13.03 -4.97
C SER A 380 10.43 -12.81 -6.46
N GLU A 381 10.82 -13.87 -7.17
CA GLU A 381 11.15 -13.89 -8.59
C GLU A 381 9.88 -13.89 -9.45
N TRP A 382 9.77 -12.93 -10.37
CA TRP A 382 8.55 -12.74 -11.17
C TRP A 382 8.33 -13.87 -12.18
N GLU A 383 9.40 -14.51 -12.64
CA GLU A 383 9.37 -15.71 -13.47
C GLU A 383 8.75 -16.91 -12.74
N GLN A 384 9.08 -17.10 -11.45
CA GLN A 384 8.49 -18.14 -10.62
C GLN A 384 6.99 -17.87 -10.38
N ARG A 385 6.60 -16.61 -10.23
CA ARG A 385 5.17 -16.23 -10.14
C ARG A 385 4.41 -16.54 -11.42
N ILE A 386 4.98 -16.29 -12.60
CA ILE A 386 4.38 -16.69 -13.89
C ILE A 386 4.32 -18.22 -14.02
N LYS A 387 5.33 -18.95 -13.55
CA LYS A 387 5.28 -20.42 -13.49
C LYS A 387 4.12 -20.89 -12.60
N GLY A 388 3.99 -20.33 -11.39
CA GLY A 388 2.89 -20.65 -10.47
C GLY A 388 1.50 -20.32 -11.03
N LEU A 389 1.36 -19.26 -11.84
CA LEU A 389 0.12 -18.95 -12.55
C LEU A 389 -0.25 -20.03 -13.58
N LYS A 390 0.72 -20.53 -14.34
CA LYS A 390 0.51 -21.63 -15.30
C LYS A 390 0.14 -22.93 -14.60
N GLU A 391 0.89 -23.33 -13.58
CA GLU A 391 0.61 -24.54 -12.80
C GLU A 391 -0.75 -24.47 -12.10
N PHE A 392 -1.15 -23.29 -11.60
CA PHE A 392 -2.49 -23.07 -11.06
C PHE A 392 -3.57 -23.22 -12.13
N SER A 393 -3.37 -22.64 -13.33
CA SER A 393 -4.28 -22.79 -14.46
C SER A 393 -4.46 -24.25 -14.86
N GLU A 394 -3.37 -25.00 -14.98
CA GLU A 394 -3.38 -26.43 -15.29
C GLU A 394 -4.09 -27.24 -14.21
N MET A 395 -3.85 -26.94 -12.93
CA MET A 395 -4.55 -27.58 -11.81
C MET A 395 -6.06 -27.32 -11.85
N VAL A 396 -6.51 -26.09 -12.11
CA VAL A 396 -7.95 -25.77 -12.23
C VAL A 396 -8.59 -26.49 -13.42
N MET A 397 -7.91 -26.55 -14.57
CA MET A 397 -8.43 -27.25 -15.76
C MET A 397 -8.42 -28.78 -15.61
N ARG A 398 -7.58 -29.33 -14.72
CA ARG A 398 -7.45 -30.77 -14.46
C ARG A 398 -8.38 -31.25 -13.34
N ASN A 399 -8.51 -30.47 -12.25
CA ASN A 399 -9.32 -30.80 -11.08
C ASN A 399 -9.73 -29.52 -10.32
N ASP A 400 -10.72 -28.83 -10.88
CA ASP A 400 -11.36 -27.62 -10.36
C ASP A 400 -11.72 -27.72 -8.86
N ARG A 401 -12.35 -28.82 -8.43
CA ARG A 401 -12.78 -29.03 -7.05
C ARG A 401 -11.62 -29.06 -6.05
N VAL A 402 -10.49 -29.64 -6.45
CA VAL A 402 -9.27 -29.67 -5.63
C VAL A 402 -8.63 -28.28 -5.59
N ALA A 403 -8.48 -27.62 -6.75
CA ALA A 403 -7.96 -26.26 -6.84
C ALA A 403 -8.74 -25.25 -5.97
N LEU A 404 -10.08 -25.37 -5.97
CA LEU A 404 -11.00 -24.50 -5.24
C LEU A 404 -11.11 -24.82 -3.75
N SER A 405 -10.60 -25.97 -3.31
CA SER A 405 -10.64 -26.37 -1.90
C SER A 405 -9.62 -25.62 -1.03
N ASP A 406 -8.49 -25.18 -1.60
CA ASP A 406 -7.45 -24.43 -0.88
C ASP A 406 -7.59 -22.92 -1.07
N THR A 407 -8.22 -22.28 -0.08
CA THR A 407 -8.39 -20.82 -0.04
C THR A 407 -7.08 -20.03 0.03
N LYS A 408 -5.96 -20.65 0.42
CA LYS A 408 -4.63 -19.99 0.43
C LYS A 408 -4.04 -19.92 -0.98
N VAL A 409 -4.24 -20.95 -1.80
CA VAL A 409 -3.86 -20.94 -3.22
C VAL A 409 -4.70 -19.90 -3.97
N LEU A 410 -6.02 -19.91 -3.76
CA LEU A 410 -6.92 -18.90 -4.34
C LEU A 410 -6.52 -17.48 -3.94
N GLY A 411 -6.25 -17.23 -2.64
CA GLY A 411 -5.79 -15.92 -2.16
C GLY A 411 -4.45 -15.49 -2.77
N ALA A 412 -3.51 -16.42 -2.95
CA ALA A 412 -2.24 -16.14 -3.63
C ALA A 412 -2.46 -15.77 -5.11
N PHE A 413 -3.32 -16.50 -5.83
CA PHE A 413 -3.69 -16.20 -7.21
C PHE A 413 -4.37 -14.82 -7.34
N VAL A 414 -5.35 -14.51 -6.49
CA VAL A 414 -6.00 -13.18 -6.42
C VAL A 414 -4.93 -12.09 -6.23
N GLY A 415 -3.98 -12.31 -5.32
CA GLY A 415 -2.84 -11.40 -5.09
C GLY A 415 -1.88 -11.23 -6.26
N ARG A 416 -1.99 -12.02 -7.35
CA ARG A 416 -1.26 -11.81 -8.61
C ARG A 416 -2.01 -10.95 -9.61
N THR A 417 -3.34 -10.89 -9.56
CA THR A 417 -4.09 -9.95 -10.42
C THR A 417 -3.68 -8.49 -10.17
N SER A 418 -3.25 -8.15 -8.94
CA SER A 418 -2.62 -6.87 -8.58
C SER A 418 -1.13 -7.00 -8.21
N ASP A 419 -0.35 -7.77 -8.96
CA ASP A 419 1.11 -7.87 -8.75
C ASP A 419 1.85 -6.56 -9.05
N ILE A 420 2.98 -6.34 -8.36
CA ILE A 420 3.88 -5.19 -8.57
C ILE A 420 4.53 -5.25 -9.97
N ASN A 421 4.81 -6.45 -10.48
CA ASN A 421 5.35 -6.64 -11.82
C ASN A 421 4.21 -6.73 -12.85
N PHE A 422 4.20 -5.81 -13.82
CA PHE A 422 3.14 -5.72 -14.83
C PHE A 422 2.95 -7.03 -15.62
N LYS A 423 4.03 -7.78 -15.91
CA LYS A 423 3.93 -9.04 -16.66
C LYS A 423 3.18 -10.11 -15.87
N VAL A 424 3.37 -10.14 -14.55
CA VAL A 424 2.68 -11.06 -13.63
C VAL A 424 1.21 -10.66 -13.48
N SER A 425 0.92 -9.36 -13.36
CA SER A 425 -0.46 -8.84 -13.27
C SER A 425 -1.26 -9.11 -14.55
N VAL A 426 -0.68 -8.87 -15.73
CA VAL A 426 -1.30 -9.21 -17.02
C VAL A 426 -1.48 -10.71 -17.16
N ALA A 427 -0.44 -11.52 -16.92
CA ALA A 427 -0.54 -12.98 -17.00
C ALA A 427 -1.58 -13.55 -16.02
N ALA A 428 -1.78 -12.94 -14.85
CA ALA A 428 -2.82 -13.34 -13.90
C ALA A 428 -4.23 -12.98 -14.38
N MET A 429 -4.41 -11.85 -15.08
CA MET A 429 -5.68 -11.48 -15.72
C MET A 429 -5.99 -12.39 -16.93
N GLU A 430 -5.01 -12.72 -17.76
CA GLU A 430 -5.14 -13.71 -18.84
C GLU A 430 -5.47 -15.11 -18.27
N THR A 431 -4.79 -15.53 -17.20
CA THR A 431 -5.08 -16.78 -16.48
C THR A 431 -6.50 -16.78 -15.93
N LEU A 432 -6.95 -15.67 -15.34
CA LEU A 432 -8.32 -15.52 -14.82
C LEU A 432 -9.35 -15.75 -15.93
N ILE A 433 -9.21 -15.09 -17.08
CA ILE A 433 -10.08 -15.27 -18.24
C ILE A 433 -10.10 -16.75 -18.68
N SER A 434 -8.94 -17.41 -18.72
CA SER A 434 -8.84 -18.81 -19.15
C SER A 434 -9.52 -19.80 -18.20
N ILE A 435 -9.50 -19.57 -16.88
CA ILE A 435 -10.08 -20.49 -15.90
C ILE A 435 -11.54 -20.18 -15.54
N LEU A 436 -12.00 -18.95 -15.83
CA LEU A 436 -13.33 -18.47 -15.44
C LEU A 436 -14.51 -19.38 -15.87
N PRO A 437 -14.53 -19.95 -17.10
CA PRO A 437 -15.62 -20.85 -17.51
C PRO A 437 -15.72 -22.09 -16.62
N THR A 438 -14.57 -22.59 -16.14
CA THR A 438 -14.45 -23.74 -15.24
C THR A 438 -14.81 -23.37 -13.80
N LEU A 439 -14.56 -22.13 -13.37
CA LEU A 439 -14.88 -21.63 -12.03
C LEU A 439 -16.36 -21.23 -11.87
N SER A 440 -16.98 -20.73 -12.94
CA SER A 440 -18.37 -20.23 -12.96
C SER A 440 -19.38 -21.12 -12.23
N PRO A 441 -19.46 -22.45 -12.48
CA PRO A 441 -20.46 -23.31 -11.85
C PRO A 441 -20.33 -23.39 -10.32
N HIS A 442 -19.19 -23.02 -9.75
CA HIS A 442 -18.91 -23.13 -8.31
C HIS A 442 -19.15 -21.83 -7.54
N PHE A 443 -19.22 -20.67 -8.20
CA PHE A 443 -19.49 -19.38 -7.52
C PHE A 443 -20.86 -19.37 -6.80
N SER A 444 -21.83 -20.14 -7.28
CA SER A 444 -23.13 -20.32 -6.62
C SER A 444 -23.07 -21.17 -5.35
N ASN A 445 -22.08 -22.08 -5.24
CA ASN A 445 -22.12 -23.23 -4.32
C ASN A 445 -21.43 -23.01 -2.96
N GLY A 446 -20.70 -21.92 -2.75
CA GLY A 446 -19.97 -21.70 -1.49
C GLY A 446 -19.61 -20.26 -1.17
N THR A 447 -19.75 -19.88 0.10
CA THR A 447 -19.44 -18.53 0.63
C THR A 447 -18.00 -18.12 0.37
N SER A 448 -17.04 -19.06 0.46
CA SER A 448 -15.62 -18.83 0.18
C SER A 448 -15.37 -18.35 -1.25
N LEU A 449 -16.02 -18.97 -2.24
CA LEU A 449 -15.85 -18.63 -3.65
C LEU A 449 -16.53 -17.31 -4.01
N LYS A 450 -17.66 -16.98 -3.36
CA LYS A 450 -18.26 -15.63 -3.45
C LYS A 450 -17.33 -14.55 -2.88
N THR A 451 -16.61 -14.85 -1.79
CA THR A 451 -15.58 -13.95 -1.24
C THR A 451 -14.41 -13.77 -2.21
N VAL A 452 -13.91 -14.85 -2.82
CA VAL A 452 -12.83 -14.79 -3.82
C VAL A 452 -13.26 -13.98 -5.04
N LEU A 453 -14.48 -14.18 -5.55
CA LEU A 453 -15.04 -13.41 -6.66
C LEU A 453 -15.15 -11.91 -6.35
N TYR A 454 -15.60 -11.56 -5.13
CA TYR A 454 -15.63 -10.16 -4.68
C TYR A 454 -14.22 -9.54 -4.56
N GLN A 455 -13.23 -10.32 -4.11
CA GLN A 455 -11.83 -9.88 -4.08
C GLN A 455 -11.25 -9.68 -5.49
N LEU A 456 -11.57 -10.56 -6.44
CA LEU A 456 -11.21 -10.41 -7.86
C LEU A 456 -11.82 -9.14 -8.46
N ILE A 457 -13.13 -8.91 -8.27
CA ILE A 457 -13.83 -7.71 -8.74
C ILE A 457 -13.17 -6.43 -8.19
N ASN A 458 -12.89 -6.37 -6.89
CA ASN A 458 -12.22 -5.21 -6.28
C ASN A 458 -10.79 -5.01 -6.82
N SER A 459 -10.03 -6.09 -7.04
CA SER A 459 -8.70 -6.05 -7.64
C SER A 459 -8.75 -5.49 -9.07
N LEU A 460 -9.66 -6.01 -9.90
CA LEU A 460 -9.86 -5.58 -11.29
C LEU A 460 -10.36 -4.13 -11.40
N MET A 461 -11.22 -3.67 -10.48
CA MET A 461 -11.68 -2.27 -10.48
C MET A 461 -10.52 -1.29 -10.30
N SER A 462 -9.47 -1.65 -9.54
CA SER A 462 -8.28 -0.80 -9.38
C SER A 462 -7.52 -0.59 -10.71
N HIS A 463 -7.56 -1.56 -11.62
CA HIS A 463 -6.90 -1.50 -12.92
C HIS A 463 -7.65 -0.67 -13.97
N LEU A 464 -8.98 -0.49 -13.83
CA LEU A 464 -9.74 0.39 -14.72
C LEU A 464 -9.27 1.85 -14.65
N ALA A 465 -8.78 2.28 -13.48
CA ALA A 465 -8.18 3.60 -13.27
C ALA A 465 -6.66 3.64 -13.57
N SER A 466 -6.06 2.53 -14.02
CA SER A 466 -4.62 2.47 -14.33
C SER A 466 -4.25 3.39 -15.48
N ARG A 467 -3.02 3.93 -15.47
CA ARG A 467 -2.47 4.68 -16.61
C ARG A 467 -2.02 3.77 -17.76
N SER A 468 -1.75 2.50 -17.49
CA SER A 468 -1.40 1.50 -18.50
C SER A 468 -2.62 1.09 -19.31
N GLU A 469 -2.61 1.31 -20.62
CA GLU A 469 -3.67 0.80 -21.52
C GLU A 469 -3.75 -0.72 -21.45
N GLY A 470 -2.61 -1.40 -21.33
CA GLY A 470 -2.57 -2.85 -21.16
C GLY A 470 -3.38 -3.31 -19.94
N HIS A 471 -3.19 -2.69 -18.76
CA HIS A 471 -3.97 -3.05 -17.57
C HIS A 471 -5.45 -2.69 -17.71
N ARG A 472 -5.77 -1.49 -18.25
CA ARG A 472 -7.16 -1.10 -18.49
C ARG A 472 -7.88 -2.08 -19.41
N GLN A 473 -7.24 -2.49 -20.51
CA GLN A 473 -7.85 -3.37 -21.49
C GLN A 473 -8.01 -4.79 -20.95
N HIS A 474 -7.00 -5.35 -20.27
CA HIS A 474 -7.14 -6.68 -19.65
C HIS A 474 -8.17 -6.68 -18.52
N ALA A 475 -8.25 -5.62 -17.72
CA ALA A 475 -9.29 -5.51 -16.68
C ALA A 475 -10.70 -5.41 -17.28
N LYS A 476 -10.90 -4.65 -18.37
CA LYS A 476 -12.16 -4.62 -19.12
C LYS A 476 -12.53 -6.01 -19.64
N LEU A 477 -11.60 -6.71 -20.28
CA LEU A 477 -11.82 -8.08 -20.77
C LEU A 477 -12.17 -9.05 -19.63
N CYS A 478 -11.51 -8.95 -18.47
CA CYS A 478 -11.89 -9.73 -17.30
C CYS A 478 -13.32 -9.41 -16.82
N PHE A 479 -13.74 -8.13 -16.81
CA PHE A 479 -15.11 -7.76 -16.45
C PHE A 479 -16.13 -8.26 -17.48
N GLU A 480 -15.87 -8.08 -18.77
CA GLU A 480 -16.70 -8.60 -19.86
C GLU A 480 -16.86 -10.13 -19.77
N GLU A 481 -15.80 -10.86 -19.41
CA GLU A 481 -15.87 -12.31 -19.19
C GLU A 481 -16.65 -12.66 -17.92
N ILE A 482 -16.40 -11.98 -16.80
CA ILE A 482 -17.12 -12.19 -15.53
C ILE A 482 -18.63 -11.96 -15.69
N THR A 483 -19.05 -10.96 -16.46
CA THR A 483 -20.48 -10.66 -16.71
C THR A 483 -21.19 -11.73 -17.56
N LYS A 484 -20.48 -12.69 -18.17
CA LYS A 484 -21.11 -13.86 -18.83
C LYS A 484 -21.49 -14.98 -17.85
N TYR A 485 -20.98 -14.91 -16.63
CA TYR A 485 -20.94 -16.02 -15.67
C TYR A 485 -21.54 -15.67 -14.28
N ILE A 486 -21.98 -14.42 -14.08
CA ILE A 486 -22.76 -13.93 -12.93
C ILE A 486 -24.13 -13.48 -13.44
#